data_AF-A0A7M1Q8E0-F1
#
_entry.id   AF-A0A7M1Q8E0-F1
#
_cell.length_a   1.000
_cell.length_b   1.000
_cell.length_c   1.000
_cell.angle_alpha   90.00
_cell.angle_beta   90.00
_cell.angle_gamma   90.00
#
_symmetry.space_group_name_H-M   'P 1'
#
loop_
_entity.id
_entity.type
_entity.pdbx_description
1 polymer ?
#
loop_
_entity_poly.entity_id
_entity_poly.type
_entity_poly.pdbx_seq_one_letter_code
_entity_poly.pdbx_strand_id
1 'polypeptide(L)'
;MVAGVALLLALVCLVAFLKSRRAREEPGLAQAAQPRVAAASSAPPTETATSVKPDEPEPEPKPEPMHRFQVASGKEIKQCLFVILDWPGLDTNRRLARLLKEYNAQYDAKLGVYKIRDPLAGYKLTIANSSPPGTLPPIHEGDDQPTVPGVSILIHFVSKRSVARNPETLIDITQSIAAIGGHILDAERNAVSNEEFEQLRQQAVKP
;
A
#
# COMPACT_ATOMS: atom_id res chain seq x y z
N MET A 1 -14.39 -33.29 36.11
CA MET A 1 -14.21 -33.47 34.65
C MET A 1 -13.57 -32.28 33.94
N VAL A 2 -13.23 -31.17 34.61
CA VAL A 2 -12.66 -29.98 33.93
C VAL A 2 -11.14 -30.10 33.69
N ALA A 3 -10.40 -30.76 34.59
CA ALA A 3 -8.95 -30.90 34.49
C ALA A 3 -8.48 -31.75 33.29
N GLY A 4 -9.26 -32.75 32.87
CA GLY A 4 -8.92 -33.61 31.73
C GLY A 4 -9.00 -32.91 30.38
N VAL A 5 -9.91 -31.94 30.25
CA VAL A 5 -10.11 -31.18 29.00
C VAL A 5 -8.96 -30.17 28.79
N ALA A 6 -8.48 -29.55 29.87
CA ALA A 6 -7.35 -28.64 29.81
C ALA A 6 -6.04 -29.34 29.40
N LEU A 7 -5.81 -30.56 29.91
CA LEU A 7 -4.63 -31.34 29.55
C LEU A 7 -4.63 -31.75 28.07
N LEU A 8 -5.80 -32.15 27.55
CA LEU A 8 -5.98 -32.47 26.13
C LEU A 8 -5.73 -31.25 25.22
N LEU A 9 -6.25 -30.09 25.58
CA LEU A 9 -6.03 -28.85 24.82
C LEU A 9 -4.56 -28.43 24.82
N ALA A 10 -3.87 -28.51 25.97
CA ALA A 10 -2.45 -28.19 26.05
C ALA A 10 -1.60 -29.12 25.17
N LEU A 11 -1.95 -30.40 25.10
CA LEU A 11 -1.24 -31.39 24.29
C LEU A 11 -1.47 -31.16 22.79
N VAL A 12 -2.69 -30.78 22.40
CA VAL A 12 -3.01 -30.38 21.01
C VAL A 12 -2.25 -29.11 20.60
N CYS A 13 -2.18 -28.10 21.47
CA CYS A 13 -1.42 -26.88 21.20
C CYS A 13 0.08 -27.15 21.05
N LEU A 14 0.66 -28.03 21.89
CA LEU A 14 2.07 -28.40 21.80
C LEU A 14 2.40 -29.11 20.48
N VAL A 15 1.55 -30.05 20.05
CA VAL A 15 1.73 -30.78 18.78
C VAL A 15 1.61 -29.83 17.59
N ALA A 16 0.65 -28.90 17.59
CA ALA A 16 0.51 -27.89 16.54
C ALA A 16 1.75 -26.97 16.46
N PHE A 17 2.29 -26.57 17.61
CA PHE A 17 3.48 -25.73 17.69
C PHE A 17 4.73 -26.44 17.14
N LEU A 18 4.94 -27.71 17.50
CA LEU A 18 6.07 -28.50 16.97
C LEU A 18 5.97 -28.75 15.46
N LYS A 19 4.75 -28.98 14.95
CA LYS A 19 4.52 -29.13 13.50
C LYS A 19 4.78 -27.82 12.74
N SER A 20 4.41 -26.68 13.31
CA SER A 20 4.67 -25.35 12.72
C SER A 20 6.17 -25.01 12.66
N ARG A 21 6.95 -25.45 13.65
CA ARG A 21 8.41 -25.27 13.66
C ARG A 21 9.08 -26.12 12.59
N ARG A 22 8.70 -27.40 12.46
CA ARG A 22 9.24 -28.28 11.41
C ARG A 22 8.93 -27.79 10.00
N ALA A 23 7.75 -27.20 9.78
CA ALA A 23 7.39 -26.64 8.47
C ALA A 23 8.22 -25.39 8.09
N ARG A 24 8.87 -24.74 9.06
CA ARG A 24 9.74 -23.58 8.84
C ARG A 24 11.21 -23.98 8.61
N GLU A 25 11.56 -25.23 8.87
CA GLU A 25 12.91 -25.79 8.74
C GLU A 25 13.12 -26.58 7.43
N GLU A 26 12.34 -26.29 6.38
CA GLU A 26 12.73 -26.62 4.99
C GLU A 26 13.38 -25.40 4.33
N PRO A 27 14.72 -25.24 4.43
CA PRO A 27 15.45 -24.30 3.59
C PRO A 27 15.62 -24.90 2.20
N GLY A 28 15.00 -24.25 1.21
CA GLY A 28 15.29 -24.47 -0.20
C GLY A 28 16.77 -24.17 -0.49
N LEU A 29 17.58 -25.22 -0.48
CA LEU A 29 18.89 -25.26 -1.13
C LEU A 29 18.65 -25.33 -2.64
N ALA A 30 18.92 -24.23 -3.34
CA ALA A 30 19.66 -24.19 -4.62
C ALA A 30 19.39 -22.89 -5.38
N GLN A 31 20.32 -21.93 -5.35
CA GLN A 31 21.03 -21.64 -6.60
C GLN A 31 22.39 -21.00 -6.33
N ALA A 32 23.38 -21.64 -6.93
CA ALA A 32 24.80 -21.43 -6.74
C ALA A 32 25.29 -20.12 -7.37
N ALA A 33 26.25 -19.52 -6.68
CA ALA A 33 27.19 -18.57 -7.26
C ALA A 33 27.97 -19.21 -8.43
N GLN A 34 28.10 -18.50 -9.54
CA GLN A 34 29.38 -18.40 -10.25
C GLN A 34 29.58 -16.98 -10.80
N PRO A 35 30.73 -16.34 -10.50
CA PRO A 35 31.22 -15.17 -11.21
C PRO A 35 32.01 -15.63 -12.44
N ARG A 36 31.80 -14.97 -13.59
CA ARG A 36 32.76 -14.98 -14.70
C ARG A 36 33.09 -13.56 -15.11
N VAL A 37 34.39 -13.28 -15.03
CA VAL A 37 35.05 -12.04 -15.40
C VAL A 37 35.60 -12.20 -16.82
N ALA A 38 35.47 -11.12 -17.60
CA ALA A 38 36.31 -10.68 -18.74
C ALA A 38 36.57 -11.60 -19.95
N ALA A 39 36.22 -11.09 -21.14
CA ALA A 39 37.17 -10.89 -22.24
C ALA A 39 36.59 -9.90 -23.26
N ALA A 40 37.43 -8.95 -23.68
CA ALA A 40 37.15 -7.85 -24.59
C ALA A 40 37.49 -8.17 -26.06
N SER A 41 37.10 -7.26 -26.95
CA SER A 41 37.50 -7.08 -28.37
C SER A 41 36.76 -8.00 -29.37
N SER A 42 36.16 -7.52 -30.48
CA SER A 42 36.67 -6.56 -31.47
C SER A 42 35.57 -5.98 -32.39
N ALA A 43 35.93 -4.91 -33.10
CA ALA A 43 35.21 -3.94 -33.96
C ALA A 43 34.28 -4.42 -35.13
N PRO A 44 33.44 -3.51 -35.70
CA PRO A 44 32.57 -3.69 -36.91
C PRO A 44 33.35 -3.41 -38.23
N PRO A 45 32.83 -3.45 -39.50
CA PRO A 45 31.44 -3.27 -39.99
C PRO A 45 30.99 -4.12 -41.24
N THR A 46 29.80 -3.78 -41.77
CA THR A 46 29.37 -3.80 -43.20
C THR A 46 28.18 -4.71 -43.59
N GLU A 47 27.05 -4.03 -43.81
CA GLU A 47 26.01 -4.14 -44.86
C GLU A 47 25.60 -5.52 -45.42
N THR A 48 24.29 -5.85 -45.37
CA THR A 48 23.33 -5.66 -46.49
C THR A 48 22.05 -6.51 -46.30
N ALA A 49 20.90 -5.84 -46.36
CA ALA A 49 19.56 -6.27 -46.78
C ALA A 49 18.98 -7.65 -46.38
N THR A 50 17.78 -7.64 -45.77
CA THR A 50 16.51 -7.90 -46.51
C THR A 50 15.30 -7.66 -45.59
N SER A 51 14.29 -7.00 -46.16
CA SER A 51 12.99 -6.63 -45.61
C SER A 51 12.16 -7.80 -45.09
N VAL A 52 11.58 -7.67 -43.90
CA VAL A 52 10.36 -8.38 -43.48
C VAL A 52 9.46 -7.42 -42.69
N LYS A 53 8.33 -7.07 -43.32
CA LYS A 53 7.00 -6.70 -42.80
C LYS A 53 6.87 -6.17 -41.35
N PRO A 54 6.25 -5.00 -41.12
CA PRO A 54 5.83 -4.58 -39.79
C PRO A 54 4.70 -5.49 -39.27
N ASP A 55 5.00 -6.31 -38.27
CA ASP A 55 3.99 -6.81 -37.34
C ASP A 55 3.67 -5.68 -36.36
N GLU A 56 2.43 -5.21 -36.43
CA GLU A 56 1.85 -4.27 -35.49
C GLU A 56 1.66 -4.98 -34.15
N PRO A 57 2.36 -4.59 -33.07
CA PRO A 57 2.17 -5.23 -31.78
C PRO A 57 0.77 -4.88 -31.25
N GLU A 58 -0.09 -5.89 -31.21
CA GLU A 58 -1.35 -5.88 -30.48
C GLU A 58 -1.10 -5.35 -29.05
N PRO A 59 -1.79 -4.27 -28.61
CA PRO A 59 -1.49 -3.67 -27.32
C PRO A 59 -1.86 -4.64 -26.20
N GLU A 60 -0.87 -5.02 -25.40
CA GLU A 60 -1.09 -5.75 -24.15
C GLU A 60 -2.18 -5.06 -23.32
N PRO A 61 -3.13 -5.80 -22.72
CA PRO A 61 -4.19 -5.22 -21.93
C PRO A 61 -3.58 -4.53 -20.70
N LYS A 62 -3.63 -3.20 -20.69
CA LYS A 62 -3.27 -2.40 -19.51
C LYS A 62 -4.07 -2.92 -18.31
N PRO A 63 -3.43 -3.26 -17.18
CA PRO A 63 -4.16 -3.70 -15.99
C PRO A 63 -5.15 -2.60 -15.58
N GLU A 64 -6.40 -2.99 -15.30
CA GLU A 64 -7.41 -2.02 -14.86
C GLU A 64 -6.91 -1.33 -13.58
N PRO A 65 -6.95 0.01 -13.48
CA PRO A 65 -6.33 0.76 -12.39
C PRO A 65 -6.84 0.36 -10.99
N MET A 66 -8.04 -0.20 -10.89
CA MET A 66 -8.56 -0.76 -9.63
C MET A 66 -7.71 -1.92 -9.07
N HIS A 67 -6.96 -2.64 -9.89
CA HIS A 67 -6.09 -3.73 -9.43
C HIS A 67 -4.80 -3.22 -8.80
N ARG A 68 -4.26 -2.10 -9.30
CA ARG A 68 -2.99 -1.50 -8.87
C ARG A 68 -2.99 -1.04 -7.41
N PHE A 69 -4.15 -0.67 -6.88
CA PHE A 69 -4.23 -0.15 -5.52
C PHE A 69 -4.46 -1.20 -4.43
N GLN A 70 -4.48 -2.51 -4.75
CA GLN A 70 -4.88 -3.55 -3.79
C GLN A 70 -3.71 -4.16 -3.02
N VAL A 71 -3.72 -4.02 -1.69
CA VAL A 71 -2.92 -4.87 -0.79
C VAL A 71 -3.88 -5.80 -0.04
N ALA A 72 -3.67 -7.11 -0.14
CA ALA A 72 -4.47 -8.11 0.56
C ALA A 72 -3.72 -8.68 1.77
N SER A 73 -4.33 -8.58 2.95
CA SER A 73 -4.10 -9.54 4.04
C SER A 73 -5.36 -9.69 4.87
N GLY A 74 -6.05 -10.84 4.74
CA GLY A 74 -7.30 -11.12 5.46
C GLY A 74 -8.57 -10.52 4.86
N LYS A 75 -9.71 -10.72 5.56
CA LYS A 75 -11.06 -10.56 4.98
C LYS A 75 -11.53 -9.12 4.68
N GLU A 76 -10.89 -8.03 5.13
CA GLU A 76 -11.58 -6.72 5.16
C GLU A 76 -10.82 -5.42 4.82
N ILE A 77 -9.59 -5.45 4.30
CA ILE A 77 -8.90 -4.23 3.83
C ILE A 77 -8.25 -4.51 2.47
N LYS A 78 -8.57 -3.72 1.44
CA LYS A 78 -8.18 -4.05 0.05
C LYS A 78 -7.69 -2.88 -0.79
N GLN A 79 -7.46 -1.70 -0.23
CA GLN A 79 -6.86 -0.60 -0.98
C GLN A 79 -5.97 0.24 -0.08
N CYS A 80 -4.70 0.37 -0.49
CA CYS A 80 -3.67 1.06 0.25
C CYS A 80 -2.96 2.02 -0.69
N LEU A 81 -3.00 3.30 -0.36
CA LEU A 81 -2.13 4.33 -0.93
C LEU A 81 -1.14 4.75 0.13
N PHE A 82 0.08 5.06 -0.26
CA PHE A 82 1.07 5.66 0.62
C PHE A 82 1.32 7.09 0.15
N VAL A 83 1.52 7.99 1.10
CA VAL A 83 2.11 9.30 0.82
C VAL A 83 3.40 9.39 1.62
N ILE A 84 4.51 9.46 0.91
CA ILE A 84 5.84 9.63 1.51
C ILE A 84 6.16 11.12 1.50
N LEU A 85 6.47 11.67 2.67
CA LEU A 85 6.80 13.08 2.82
C LEU A 85 8.30 13.23 2.60
N ASP A 86 8.69 14.06 1.62
CA ASP A 86 10.09 14.17 1.21
C ASP A 86 10.94 14.90 2.28
N TRP A 87 10.30 15.86 2.96
CA TRP A 87 10.93 16.68 4.00
C TRP A 87 10.08 16.65 5.28
N PRO A 88 10.12 15.54 6.04
CA PRO A 88 9.36 15.44 7.28
C PRO A 88 9.94 16.36 8.33
N GLY A 89 9.07 17.14 8.98
CA GLY A 89 9.45 18.15 9.95
C GLY A 89 8.25 18.66 10.73
N LEU A 90 8.50 19.56 11.66
CA LEU A 90 7.45 20.07 12.54
C LEU A 90 6.36 20.84 11.78
N ASP A 91 6.74 21.65 10.79
CA ASP A 91 5.77 22.36 9.94
C ASP A 91 4.88 21.38 9.14
N THR A 92 5.49 20.34 8.56
CA THR A 92 4.81 19.25 7.87
C THR A 92 3.82 18.54 8.80
N ASN A 93 4.21 18.25 10.05
CA ASN A 93 3.32 17.67 11.07
C ASN A 93 2.13 18.60 11.37
N ARG A 94 2.36 19.91 11.56
CA ARG A 94 1.28 20.89 11.82
C ARG A 94 0.29 20.98 10.66
N ARG A 95 0.79 20.97 9.42
CA ARG A 95 -0.05 20.95 8.20
C ARG A 95 -0.85 19.67 8.11
N LEU A 96 -0.22 18.52 8.36
CA LEU A 96 -0.89 17.22 8.39
C LEU A 96 -1.97 17.17 9.47
N ALA A 97 -1.67 17.64 10.69
CA ALA A 97 -2.63 17.71 11.79
C ALA A 97 -3.82 18.61 11.45
N ARG A 98 -3.58 19.77 10.81
CA ARG A 98 -4.64 20.67 10.34
C ARG A 98 -5.52 19.98 9.29
N LEU A 99 -4.90 19.34 8.30
CA LEU A 99 -5.62 18.63 7.24
C LEU A 99 -6.48 17.50 7.83
N LEU A 100 -5.93 16.67 8.72
CA LEU A 100 -6.68 15.61 9.40
C LEU A 100 -7.87 16.18 10.18
N LYS A 101 -7.72 17.34 10.82
CA LYS A 101 -8.82 18.04 11.49
C LYS A 101 -9.90 18.51 10.50
N GLU A 102 -9.52 19.06 9.35
CA GLU A 102 -10.45 19.49 8.29
C GLU A 102 -11.31 18.33 7.78
N TYR A 103 -10.72 17.13 7.64
CA TYR A 103 -11.44 15.91 7.27
C TYR A 103 -12.17 15.24 8.45
N ASN A 104 -12.29 15.90 9.61
CA ASN A 104 -12.91 15.35 10.82
C ASN A 104 -12.31 13.99 11.25
N ALA A 105 -11.00 13.82 11.05
CA ALA A 105 -10.32 12.60 11.41
C ALA A 105 -10.27 12.42 12.93
N GLN A 106 -10.65 11.23 13.40
CA GLN A 106 -10.65 10.89 14.82
C GLN A 106 -9.46 10.00 15.14
N TYR A 107 -8.62 10.44 16.09
CA TYR A 107 -7.51 9.62 16.56
C TYR A 107 -8.01 8.47 17.44
N ASP A 108 -7.62 7.25 17.09
CA ASP A 108 -7.82 6.06 17.90
C ASP A 108 -6.51 5.77 18.64
N ALA A 109 -6.42 6.21 19.89
CA ALA A 109 -5.21 6.05 20.70
C ALA A 109 -4.84 4.59 20.98
N LYS A 110 -5.80 3.67 20.93
CA LYS A 110 -5.54 2.23 21.14
C LYS A 110 -4.81 1.62 19.94
N LEU A 111 -5.14 2.08 18.74
CA LEU A 111 -4.54 1.60 17.49
C LEU A 111 -3.42 2.50 16.97
N GLY A 112 -3.31 3.72 17.48
CA GLY A 112 -2.38 4.73 17.00
C GLY A 112 -2.67 5.14 15.55
N VAL A 113 -3.92 5.33 15.17
CA VAL A 113 -4.30 5.69 13.79
C VAL A 113 -5.39 6.75 13.78
N TYR A 114 -5.53 7.48 12.68
CA TYR A 114 -6.65 8.39 12.47
C TYR A 114 -7.71 7.72 11.61
N LYS A 115 -8.99 7.90 11.96
CA LYS A 115 -10.13 7.34 11.25
C LYS A 115 -10.97 8.46 10.66
N ILE A 116 -11.27 8.35 9.38
CA ILE A 116 -12.11 9.31 8.65
C ILE A 116 -13.35 8.59 8.17
N ARG A 117 -14.51 9.25 8.36
CA ARG A 117 -15.80 8.74 7.94
C ARG A 117 -16.46 9.78 7.06
N ASP A 118 -16.68 9.42 5.81
CA ASP A 118 -17.54 10.17 4.92
C ASP A 118 -18.86 9.41 4.76
N PRO A 119 -19.99 9.96 5.25
CA PRO A 119 -21.31 9.35 5.10
C PRO A 119 -21.72 9.12 3.64
N LEU A 120 -21.28 9.96 2.72
CA LEU A 120 -21.65 9.90 1.31
C LEU A 120 -20.85 8.84 0.54
N ALA A 121 -19.60 8.62 0.95
CA ALA A 121 -18.68 7.70 0.29
C ALA A 121 -19.06 6.21 0.48
N GLY A 122 -19.71 5.86 1.59
CA GLY A 122 -20.06 4.46 1.88
C GLY A 122 -18.87 3.55 2.19
N TYR A 123 -17.75 4.12 2.63
CA TYR A 123 -16.56 3.43 3.16
C TYR A 123 -15.92 4.26 4.29
N LYS A 124 -14.95 3.67 4.99
CA LYS A 124 -14.16 4.36 6.02
C LYS A 124 -12.69 4.35 5.64
N LEU A 125 -11.99 5.45 5.91
CA LEU A 125 -10.55 5.54 5.72
C LEU A 125 -9.83 5.45 7.06
N THR A 126 -8.69 4.79 7.07
CA THR A 126 -7.75 4.76 8.18
C THR A 126 -6.41 5.31 7.71
N ILE A 127 -5.94 6.34 8.39
CA ILE A 127 -4.62 6.94 8.16
C ILE A 127 -3.68 6.40 9.23
N ALA A 128 -2.66 5.69 8.77
CA ALA A 128 -1.64 5.03 9.57
C ALA A 128 -0.25 5.53 9.15
N ASN A 129 0.79 5.13 9.85
CA ASN A 129 2.16 5.44 9.43
C ASN A 129 2.50 4.62 8.18
N SER A 130 3.25 5.19 7.23
CA SER A 130 3.69 4.47 6.03
C SER A 130 4.70 3.35 6.31
N SER A 131 5.30 3.38 7.50
CA SER A 131 6.33 2.44 7.98
C SER A 131 5.80 1.58 9.14
N PRO A 132 6.26 0.32 9.28
CA PRO A 132 5.95 -0.50 10.45
C PRO A 132 6.34 0.21 11.76
N PRO A 133 5.53 0.08 12.84
CA PRO A 133 4.37 -0.80 12.99
C PRO A 133 3.04 -0.22 12.46
N GLY A 134 3.06 0.90 11.75
CA GLY A 134 1.85 1.55 11.21
C GLY A 134 1.16 2.52 12.18
N THR A 135 1.76 2.78 13.35
CA THR A 135 1.20 3.71 14.34
C THR A 135 1.67 5.15 14.09
N LEU A 136 0.73 6.09 14.09
CA LEU A 136 0.96 7.53 14.09
C LEU A 136 0.92 8.10 15.52
N PRO A 137 1.81 9.05 15.84
CA PRO A 137 1.68 9.84 17.05
C PRO A 137 0.42 10.72 17.00
N PRO A 138 -0.11 11.13 18.15
CA PRO A 138 -1.23 12.06 18.23
C PRO A 138 -0.79 13.50 17.86
N ILE A 139 -0.35 13.72 16.63
CA ILE A 139 0.11 15.04 16.10
C ILE A 139 -0.89 16.19 16.25
N HIS A 140 -2.16 15.89 16.56
CA HIS A 140 -3.17 16.90 16.87
C HIS A 140 -3.03 17.49 18.29
N GLU A 141 -2.27 16.86 19.18
CA GLU A 141 -2.05 17.31 20.57
C GLU A 141 -1.01 18.44 20.67
N GLY A 142 -0.13 18.59 19.68
CA GLY A 142 0.85 19.68 19.66
C GLY A 142 2.18 19.30 19.02
N ASP A 143 3.15 20.19 19.22
CA ASP A 143 4.43 20.20 18.52
C ASP A 143 5.49 19.25 19.10
N ASP A 144 5.28 18.74 20.30
CA ASP A 144 6.22 17.82 20.98
C ASP A 144 6.17 16.39 20.41
N GLN A 145 5.32 16.15 19.41
CA GLN A 145 5.11 14.85 18.79
C GLN A 145 6.21 14.54 17.76
N PRO A 146 6.64 13.26 17.64
CA PRO A 146 7.66 12.88 16.68
C PRO A 146 7.25 13.18 15.24
N THR A 147 8.22 13.46 14.39
CA THR A 147 7.99 13.74 12.97
C THR A 147 7.44 12.50 12.26
N VAL A 148 6.48 12.74 11.35
CA VAL A 148 5.86 11.69 10.56
C VAL A 148 6.54 11.65 9.18
N PRO A 149 7.26 10.57 8.82
CA PRO A 149 7.96 10.46 7.53
C PRO A 149 7.01 10.20 6.35
N GLY A 150 5.80 9.74 6.64
CA GLY A 150 4.80 9.42 5.64
C GLY A 150 3.61 8.73 6.27
N VAL A 151 2.55 8.59 5.48
CA VAL A 151 1.31 7.95 5.89
C VAL A 151 0.89 6.87 4.92
N SER A 152 0.17 5.87 5.43
CA SER A 152 -0.58 4.90 4.66
C SER A 152 -2.07 5.19 4.82
N ILE A 153 -2.81 5.13 3.71
CA ILE A 153 -4.25 5.39 3.63
C ILE A 153 -4.92 4.07 3.29
N LEU A 154 -5.55 3.46 4.28
CA LEU A 154 -6.20 2.16 4.18
C LEU A 154 -7.70 2.34 4.07
N ILE A 155 -8.31 1.65 3.11
CA ILE A 155 -9.76 1.64 2.94
C ILE A 155 -10.36 0.41 3.62
N HIS A 156 -11.26 0.66 4.56
CA HIS A 156 -12.16 -0.36 5.10
C HIS A 156 -13.43 -0.38 4.24
N PHE A 157 -13.52 -1.36 3.36
CA PHE A 157 -14.65 -1.51 2.47
C PHE A 157 -15.87 -2.00 3.23
N VAL A 158 -16.97 -1.27 3.12
CA VAL A 158 -18.31 -1.84 3.37
C VAL A 158 -18.72 -2.68 2.15
N SER A 159 -18.41 -2.20 0.94
CA SER A 159 -18.51 -2.95 -0.31
C SER A 159 -17.38 -2.53 -1.26
N LYS A 160 -16.84 -3.44 -2.08
CA LYS A 160 -15.81 -3.10 -3.09
C LYS A 160 -16.27 -1.99 -4.04
N ARG A 161 -17.56 -1.92 -4.33
CA ARG A 161 -18.15 -0.96 -5.25
C ARG A 161 -18.23 0.46 -4.66
N SER A 162 -18.14 0.62 -3.33
CA SER A 162 -18.31 1.92 -2.68
C SER A 162 -17.25 2.93 -3.12
N VAL A 163 -15.96 2.54 -3.13
CA VAL A 163 -14.86 3.43 -3.57
C VAL A 163 -14.95 3.69 -5.06
N ALA A 164 -15.19 2.65 -5.85
CA ALA A 164 -15.31 2.81 -7.30
C ALA A 164 -16.42 3.80 -7.67
N ARG A 165 -17.51 3.89 -6.91
CA ARG A 165 -18.60 4.84 -7.16
C ARG A 165 -18.38 6.24 -6.61
N ASN A 166 -17.65 6.35 -5.49
CA ASN A 166 -17.43 7.63 -4.80
C ASN A 166 -15.94 7.77 -4.42
N PRO A 167 -15.03 7.89 -5.41
CA PRO A 167 -13.60 7.90 -5.13
C PRO A 167 -13.12 9.24 -4.55
N GLU A 168 -13.90 10.31 -4.65
CA GLU A 168 -13.46 11.69 -4.34
C GLU A 168 -12.79 11.83 -2.98
N THR A 169 -13.41 11.34 -1.90
CA THR A 169 -12.82 11.46 -0.57
C THR A 169 -11.46 10.77 -0.44
N LEU A 170 -11.25 9.65 -1.12
CA LEU A 170 -9.93 8.99 -1.18
C LEU A 170 -8.93 9.82 -2.00
N ILE A 171 -9.35 10.31 -3.16
CA ILE A 171 -8.49 11.08 -4.07
C ILE A 171 -8.07 12.38 -3.40
N ASP A 172 -9.04 13.17 -2.95
CA ASP A 172 -8.85 14.50 -2.40
C ASP A 172 -7.93 14.47 -1.19
N ILE A 173 -8.14 13.54 -0.26
CA ILE A 173 -7.28 13.46 0.91
C ILE A 173 -5.86 13.02 0.55
N THR A 174 -5.71 12.05 -0.36
CA THR A 174 -4.38 11.55 -0.76
C THR A 174 -3.59 12.66 -1.45
N GLN A 175 -4.22 13.36 -2.39
CA GLN A 175 -3.62 14.50 -3.09
C GLN A 175 -3.33 15.67 -2.14
N SER A 176 -4.24 15.96 -1.20
CA SER A 176 -4.03 17.03 -0.23
C SER A 176 -2.87 16.74 0.72
N ILE A 177 -2.68 15.48 1.14
CA ILE A 177 -1.52 15.08 1.95
C ILE A 177 -0.24 15.20 1.10
N ALA A 178 -0.25 14.76 -0.16
CA ALA A 178 0.90 14.88 -1.04
C ALA A 178 1.29 16.35 -1.29
N ALA A 179 0.32 17.24 -1.40
CA ALA A 179 0.53 18.68 -1.55
C ALA A 179 1.24 19.34 -0.35
N ILE A 180 1.31 18.67 0.82
CA ILE A 180 2.09 19.15 1.96
C ILE A 180 3.60 19.10 1.65
N GLY A 181 4.04 18.24 0.73
CA GLY A 181 5.44 18.10 0.33
C GLY A 181 5.88 16.64 0.23
N GLY A 182 5.14 15.85 -0.53
CA GLY A 182 5.42 14.43 -0.71
C GLY A 182 4.88 13.88 -2.02
N HIS A 183 5.06 12.58 -2.20
CA HIS A 183 4.64 11.85 -3.38
C HIS A 183 3.82 10.61 -3.03
N ILE A 184 2.96 10.21 -3.96
CA ILE A 184 1.98 9.14 -3.75
C ILE A 184 2.52 7.85 -4.35
N LEU A 185 2.42 6.77 -3.57
CA LEU A 185 2.75 5.42 -4.01
C LEU A 185 1.53 4.50 -3.88
N ASP A 186 1.47 3.52 -4.77
CA ASP A 186 0.48 2.44 -4.72
C ASP A 186 0.87 1.34 -3.72
N ALA A 187 0.07 0.28 -3.70
CA ALA A 187 0.26 -0.94 -2.95
C ALA A 187 1.63 -1.60 -3.15
N GLU A 188 2.15 -1.51 -4.37
CA GLU A 188 3.40 -2.10 -4.84
C GLU A 188 4.59 -1.14 -4.71
N ARG A 189 4.38 0.05 -4.11
CA ARG A 189 5.36 1.12 -3.96
C ARG A 189 5.78 1.78 -5.28
N ASN A 190 4.95 1.68 -6.32
CA ASN A 190 5.14 2.45 -7.56
C ASN A 190 4.52 3.84 -7.41
N ALA A 191 5.10 4.84 -8.08
CA ALA A 191 4.53 6.17 -8.15
C ALA A 191 3.14 6.16 -8.81
N VAL A 192 2.23 6.96 -8.25
CA VAL A 192 0.86 7.18 -8.75
C VAL A 192 0.78 8.58 -9.35
N SER A 193 0.30 8.68 -10.59
CA SER A 193 0.15 9.96 -11.29
C SER A 193 -1.27 10.52 -11.17
N ASN A 194 -1.44 11.80 -11.51
CA ASN A 194 -2.76 12.43 -11.50
C ASN A 194 -3.70 11.79 -12.53
N GLU A 195 -3.17 11.32 -13.66
CA GLU A 195 -3.95 10.63 -14.70
C GLU A 195 -4.57 9.33 -14.16
N GLU A 196 -3.91 8.62 -13.25
CA GLU A 196 -4.45 7.41 -12.63
C GLU A 196 -5.66 7.73 -11.74
N PHE A 197 -5.65 8.87 -11.05
CA PHE A 197 -6.80 9.35 -10.28
C PHE A 197 -7.95 9.79 -11.19
N GLU A 198 -7.66 10.45 -12.32
CA GLU A 198 -8.69 10.80 -13.29
C GLU A 198 -9.33 9.55 -13.93
N GLN A 199 -8.55 8.50 -14.19
CA GLN A 199 -9.09 7.21 -14.62
C GLN A 199 -10.02 6.60 -13.56
N LEU A 200 -9.66 6.70 -12.28
CA LEU A 200 -10.52 6.24 -11.19
C LEU A 200 -11.85 6.99 -11.15
N ARG A 201 -11.85 8.32 -11.37
CA ARG A 201 -13.06 9.13 -11.50
C ARG A 201 -13.91 8.74 -12.70
N GLN A 202 -13.31 8.54 -13.87
CA GLN A 202 -14.04 8.14 -15.08
C GLN A 202 -14.74 6.79 -14.92
N GLN A 203 -14.11 5.85 -14.21
CA GLN A 203 -14.72 4.56 -13.91
C GLN A 203 -15.92 4.68 -12.96
N ALA A 204 -15.95 5.67 -12.07
CA ALA A 204 -17.08 5.93 -11.19
C ALA A 204 -18.35 6.37 -11.93
N VAL A 205 -18.18 7.04 -13.06
CA VAL A 205 -19.28 7.55 -13.90
C VAL A 205 -19.81 6.49 -14.87
N LYS A 206 -19.04 5.42 -15.14
CA LYS A 206 -19.46 4.34 -16.04
C LYS A 206 -20.53 3.45 -15.36
N PRO A 207 -21.72 3.28 -15.96
CA PRO A 207 -22.86 2.60 -15.35
C PRO A 207 -22.65 1.10 -15.10
#